data_AF-A0A3A8JDF4-F1
#
_entry.id   AF-A0A3A8JDF4-F1
#
_cell.length_a   1.000
_cell.length_b   1.000
_cell.length_c   1.000
_cell.angle_alpha   90.00
_cell.angle_beta   90.00
_cell.angle_gamma   90.00
#
_symmetry.space_group_name_H-M   'P 1'
#
loop_
_entity.id
_entity.type
_entity.pdbx_description
1 polymer ?
#
loop_
_entity_poly.entity_id
_entity_poly.type
_entity_poly.pdbx_seq_one_letter_code
_entity_poly.pdbx_strand_id
1 'polypeptide(L)'
;MRPGDPSLSAEALAAEEHARVSERVQGIVDERRARDRVDTGRIHPYFGQLRAQLEKQMDAPPLFDMPSFPKQLLYSYAEKARQFGASGSPGAMPGPRKPPKPGELLAKRARDEPGYNRLRGLSQAGEELQDFAHGVSTLKLTVTLELLQGPDGLLREVKLISRSGNRAYDDYVLQAVPPALGKSAPPPPDAMGVHTDGIRSVWAVEGRVVYVRKVSEMKKGSDNIYLAALTAAGLLAGNFDETTGEVYIIDVRNPHFECRSRLLRVY
;
A
#
# COMPACT_ATOMS: atom_id res chain seq x y z
N MET A 1 -19.76 16.33 -48.14
CA MET A 1 -18.73 17.28 -47.63
C MET A 1 -18.58 18.39 -48.66
N ARG A 2 -18.69 19.66 -48.26
CA ARG A 2 -18.58 20.80 -49.18
C ARG A 2 -17.23 21.51 -49.00
N PRO A 3 -16.57 21.96 -50.09
CA PRO A 3 -15.39 22.81 -50.00
C PRO A 3 -15.75 24.16 -49.34
N GLY A 4 -14.97 24.61 -48.36
CA GLY A 4 -15.16 25.90 -47.67
C GLY A 4 -15.97 25.84 -46.37
N ASP A 5 -16.09 24.67 -45.74
CA ASP A 5 -16.72 24.55 -44.42
C ASP A 5 -15.88 25.30 -43.36
N PRO A 6 -16.40 26.37 -42.72
CA PRO A 6 -15.65 27.19 -41.76
C PRO A 6 -15.18 26.43 -40.52
N SER A 7 -15.81 25.27 -40.24
CA SER A 7 -15.40 24.32 -39.20
C SER A 7 -14.05 23.62 -39.47
N LEU A 8 -13.56 23.65 -40.71
CA LEU A 8 -12.28 23.06 -41.13
C LEU A 8 -11.18 24.10 -41.38
N SER A 9 -11.40 25.36 -41.00
CA SER A 9 -10.36 26.38 -41.07
C SER A 9 -9.21 26.04 -40.11
N ALA A 10 -7.97 26.36 -40.51
CA ALA A 10 -6.78 26.08 -39.69
C ALA A 10 -6.87 26.74 -38.29
N GLU A 11 -7.53 27.89 -38.19
CA GLU A 11 -7.81 28.57 -36.92
C GLU A 11 -8.87 27.85 -36.07
N ALA A 12 -9.95 27.34 -36.66
CA ALA A 12 -10.96 26.58 -35.93
C ALA A 12 -10.38 25.26 -35.38
N LEU A 13 -9.56 24.57 -36.20
CA LEU A 13 -8.84 23.38 -35.75
C LEU A 13 -7.85 23.73 -34.63
N ALA A 14 -7.03 24.78 -34.78
CA ALA A 14 -6.09 25.20 -33.74
C ALA A 14 -6.79 25.61 -32.42
N ALA A 15 -7.95 26.26 -32.49
CA ALA A 15 -8.75 26.60 -31.31
C ALA A 15 -9.33 25.36 -30.61
N GLU A 16 -9.82 24.37 -31.38
CA GLU A 16 -10.30 23.10 -30.85
C GLU A 16 -9.16 22.28 -30.23
N GLU A 17 -8.00 22.23 -30.89
CA GLU A 17 -6.79 21.60 -30.35
C GLU A 17 -6.34 22.28 -29.06
N HIS A 18 -6.31 23.62 -29.04
CA HIS A 18 -5.93 24.40 -27.86
C HIS A 18 -6.90 24.17 -26.70
N ALA A 19 -8.22 24.11 -26.95
CA ALA A 19 -9.22 23.80 -25.93
C ALA A 19 -9.00 22.40 -25.34
N ARG A 20 -8.83 21.39 -26.20
CA ARG A 20 -8.57 20.00 -25.79
C ARG A 20 -7.26 19.85 -25.01
N VAL A 21 -6.20 20.53 -25.44
CA VAL A 21 -4.91 20.53 -24.74
C VAL A 21 -5.03 21.25 -23.40
N SER A 22 -5.71 22.40 -23.36
CA SER A 22 -5.93 23.16 -22.12
C SER A 22 -6.72 22.34 -21.10
N GLU A 23 -7.79 21.67 -21.52
CA GLU A 23 -8.58 20.77 -20.68
C GLU A 23 -7.73 19.61 -20.13
N ARG A 24 -6.90 18.99 -21.00
CA ARG A 24 -6.00 17.91 -20.58
C ARG A 24 -4.94 18.38 -19.60
N VAL A 25 -4.34 19.56 -19.83
CA VAL A 25 -3.35 20.16 -18.92
C VAL A 25 -3.98 20.49 -17.58
N GLN A 26 -5.19 21.07 -17.60
CA GLN A 26 -5.94 21.38 -16.39
C GLN A 26 -6.24 20.11 -15.59
N GLY A 27 -6.69 19.03 -16.24
CA GLY A 27 -6.90 17.73 -15.60
C GLY A 27 -5.64 17.17 -14.95
N ILE A 28 -4.46 17.32 -15.58
CA ILE A 28 -3.18 16.89 -15.01
C ILE A 28 -2.81 17.73 -13.77
N VAL A 29 -3.05 19.05 -13.81
CA VAL A 29 -2.78 19.95 -12.69
C VAL A 29 -3.69 19.62 -11.51
N ASP A 30 -4.97 19.39 -11.76
CA ASP A 30 -5.94 19.05 -10.72
C ASP A 30 -5.68 17.66 -10.12
N GLU A 31 -5.27 16.69 -10.93
CA GLU A 31 -4.83 15.38 -10.45
C GLU A 31 -3.58 15.48 -9.55
N ARG A 32 -2.61 16.32 -9.91
CA ARG A 32 -1.42 16.58 -9.07
C ARG A 32 -1.80 17.23 -7.75
N ARG A 33 -2.64 18.27 -7.79
CA ARG A 33 -3.13 18.94 -6.57
C ARG A 33 -3.87 17.96 -5.66
N ALA A 34 -4.74 17.11 -6.24
CA ALA A 34 -5.50 16.11 -5.50
C ALA A 34 -4.60 15.07 -4.82
N ARG A 35 -3.49 14.68 -5.45
CA ARG A 35 -2.48 13.80 -4.86
C ARG A 35 -1.64 14.52 -3.79
N ASP A 36 -1.16 15.73 -4.07
CA ASP A 36 -0.31 16.50 -3.16
C ASP A 36 -1.01 16.75 -1.81
N ARG A 37 -2.33 16.93 -1.80
CA ARG A 37 -3.13 17.05 -0.56
C ARG A 37 -2.98 15.83 0.35
N VAL A 38 -2.99 14.64 -0.24
CA VAL A 38 -2.83 13.38 0.48
C VAL A 38 -1.39 13.19 0.92
N ASP A 39 -0.43 13.42 0.03
CA ASP A 39 1.00 13.20 0.29
C ASP A 39 1.55 14.18 1.35
N THR A 40 1.01 15.40 1.43
CA THR A 40 1.37 16.38 2.47
C THR A 40 0.67 16.15 3.81
N GLY A 41 -0.19 15.13 3.93
CA GLY A 41 -0.90 14.78 5.16
C GLY A 41 -1.98 15.78 5.58
N ARG A 42 -2.31 16.76 4.71
CA ARG A 42 -3.33 17.79 4.96
C ARG A 42 -4.73 17.29 4.64
N ILE A 43 -5.05 16.09 5.13
CA ILE A 43 -6.35 15.45 4.92
C ILE A 43 -7.21 15.60 6.17
N HIS A 44 -8.50 15.87 5.98
CA HIS A 44 -9.43 15.99 7.09
C HIS A 44 -9.60 14.62 7.80
N PRO A 45 -9.75 14.56 9.14
CA PRO A 45 -9.96 13.30 9.87
C PRO A 45 -11.11 12.42 9.36
N TYR A 46 -12.07 13.02 8.66
CA TYR A 46 -13.15 12.34 7.95
C TYR A 46 -12.64 11.17 7.09
N PHE A 47 -11.57 11.36 6.32
CA PHE A 47 -11.03 10.28 5.50
C PHE A 47 -10.40 9.16 6.35
N GLY A 48 -9.89 9.47 7.54
CA GLY A 48 -9.46 8.46 8.50
C GLY A 48 -10.63 7.58 8.98
N GLN A 49 -11.82 8.16 9.16
CA GLN A 49 -13.03 7.42 9.52
C GLN A 49 -13.52 6.54 8.37
N LEU A 50 -13.53 7.05 7.14
CA LEU A 50 -13.87 6.26 5.95
C LEU A 50 -12.92 5.07 5.78
N ARG A 51 -11.61 5.30 5.96
CA ARG A 51 -10.62 4.23 5.95
C ARG A 51 -10.93 3.15 6.99
N ALA A 52 -11.23 3.56 8.22
CA ALA A 52 -11.56 2.62 9.29
C ALA A 52 -12.85 1.84 9.00
N GLN A 53 -13.85 2.45 8.37
CA GLN A 53 -15.08 1.76 7.96
C GLN A 53 -14.80 0.72 6.85
N LEU A 54 -13.99 1.09 5.85
CA LEU A 54 -13.56 0.18 4.79
C LEU A 54 -12.78 -1.01 5.36
N GLU A 55 -11.77 -0.75 6.19
CA GLU A 55 -10.94 -1.78 6.82
C GLU A 55 -11.77 -2.68 7.74
N LYS A 56 -12.72 -2.13 8.49
CA LYS A 56 -13.63 -2.91 9.35
C LYS A 56 -14.56 -3.83 8.55
N GLN A 57 -15.09 -3.36 7.42
CA GLN A 57 -15.95 -4.18 6.58
C GLN A 57 -15.17 -5.32 5.89
N MET A 58 -13.87 -5.10 5.68
CA MET A 58 -12.94 -6.08 5.11
C MET A 58 -12.06 -6.74 6.18
N ASP A 59 -12.53 -6.81 7.43
CA ASP A 59 -11.85 -7.53 8.48
C ASP A 59 -11.98 -9.04 8.27
N ALA A 60 -10.90 -9.78 8.49
CA ALA A 60 -10.80 -11.22 8.20
C ALA A 60 -11.28 -11.66 6.79
N PRO A 61 -10.71 -11.10 5.70
CA PRO A 61 -11.02 -11.50 4.34
C PRO A 61 -10.62 -12.96 4.06
N PRO A 62 -11.26 -13.63 3.08
CA PRO A 62 -10.83 -14.96 2.68
C PRO A 62 -9.42 -14.93 2.08
N LEU A 63 -8.74 -16.08 2.09
CA LEU A 63 -7.46 -16.20 1.39
C LEU A 63 -7.70 -16.18 -0.12
N PHE A 64 -7.00 -15.28 -0.81
CA PHE A 64 -7.01 -15.20 -2.27
C PHE A 64 -5.79 -15.91 -2.86
N ASP A 65 -5.94 -16.38 -4.10
CA ASP A 65 -4.84 -17.03 -4.81
C ASP A 65 -3.65 -16.05 -4.98
N MET A 66 -2.54 -16.44 -4.37
CA MET A 66 -1.28 -15.71 -4.31
C MET A 66 -0.13 -16.73 -4.39
N PRO A 67 1.05 -16.34 -4.88
CA PRO A 67 2.20 -17.25 -4.92
C PRO A 67 2.49 -17.84 -3.53
N SER A 68 3.04 -19.05 -3.46
CA SER A 68 3.42 -19.64 -2.17
C SER A 68 4.50 -18.82 -1.44
N PHE A 69 4.59 -18.92 -0.12
CA PHE A 69 5.56 -18.19 0.71
C PHE A 69 7.00 -18.20 0.14
N PRO A 70 7.59 -19.34 -0.27
CA PRO A 70 8.93 -19.34 -0.87
C PRO A 70 9.03 -18.56 -2.19
N LYS A 71 7.99 -18.64 -3.03
CA LYS A 71 7.94 -17.86 -4.28
C LYS A 71 7.81 -16.38 -4.00
N GLN A 72 7.00 -16.01 -3.01
CA GLN A 72 6.84 -14.61 -2.62
C GLN A 72 8.14 -14.02 -2.05
N LEU A 73 8.88 -14.78 -1.23
CA LEU A 73 10.22 -14.40 -0.77
C LEU A 73 11.21 -14.23 -1.91
N LEU A 74 11.21 -15.15 -2.88
CA LEU A 74 12.10 -15.06 -4.03
C LEU A 74 11.82 -13.79 -4.86
N TYR A 75 10.54 -13.50 -5.10
CA TYR A 75 10.13 -12.30 -5.83
C TYR A 75 10.44 -11.01 -5.07
N SER A 76 10.23 -10.97 -3.75
CA SER A 76 10.56 -9.79 -2.94
C SER A 76 12.08 -9.54 -2.95
N TYR A 77 12.89 -10.59 -2.83
CA TYR A 77 14.34 -10.51 -2.96
C TYR A 77 14.76 -10.04 -4.36
N ALA A 78 14.20 -10.61 -5.43
CA ALA A 78 14.51 -10.22 -6.79
C ALA A 78 14.20 -8.73 -7.06
N GLU A 79 13.08 -8.23 -6.53
CA GLU A 79 12.71 -6.82 -6.66
C GLU A 79 13.63 -5.90 -5.86
N LYS A 80 13.97 -6.26 -4.62
CA LYS A 80 14.98 -5.52 -3.83
C LYS A 80 16.34 -5.50 -4.53
N ALA A 81 16.76 -6.61 -5.13
CA ALA A 81 18.02 -6.70 -5.88
C ALA A 81 18.00 -5.80 -7.12
N ARG A 82 16.87 -5.72 -7.84
CA ARG A 82 16.70 -4.75 -8.95
C ARG A 82 16.79 -3.32 -8.47
N GLN A 83 16.09 -2.98 -7.38
CA GLN A 83 16.14 -1.64 -6.79
C GLN A 83 17.57 -1.29 -6.36
N PHE A 84 18.28 -2.22 -5.72
CA PHE A 84 19.68 -2.04 -5.37
C PHE A 84 20.58 -1.83 -6.60
N GLY A 85 20.37 -2.59 -7.67
CA GLY A 85 21.08 -2.39 -8.93
C GLY A 85 20.82 -1.02 -9.56
N ALA A 86 19.61 -0.48 -9.38
CA ALA A 86 19.20 0.82 -9.92
C ALA A 86 19.64 2.02 -9.05
N SER A 87 19.54 1.93 -7.72
CA SER A 87 19.74 3.07 -6.80
C SER A 87 20.97 2.92 -5.88
N GLY A 88 21.58 1.74 -5.81
CA GLY A 88 22.67 1.42 -4.90
C GLY A 88 22.26 1.25 -3.43
N SER A 89 20.96 1.26 -3.09
CA SER A 89 20.41 0.94 -1.76
C SER A 89 18.93 0.54 -1.88
N PRO A 90 18.46 -0.57 -1.25
CA PRO A 90 17.04 -0.89 -1.24
C PRO A 90 16.31 0.19 -0.44
N GLY A 91 15.29 0.84 -1.01
CA GLY A 91 14.47 1.84 -0.31
C GLY A 91 14.99 3.29 -0.27
N ALA A 92 16.14 3.62 -0.89
CA ALA A 92 16.60 5.01 -0.94
C ALA A 92 16.04 5.74 -2.18
N MET A 93 15.36 6.87 -1.96
CA MET A 93 15.14 7.88 -3.00
C MET A 93 16.51 8.31 -3.56
N PRO A 94 16.66 8.47 -4.89
CA PRO A 94 17.94 8.79 -5.51
C PRO A 94 18.37 10.22 -5.16
N GLY A 95 19.08 10.37 -4.03
CA GLY A 95 19.77 11.59 -3.65
C GLY A 95 21.27 11.50 -3.96
N PRO A 96 21.96 12.64 -4.16
CA PRO A 96 23.40 12.66 -4.41
C PRO A 96 24.15 12.02 -3.24
N ARG A 97 24.99 11.02 -3.54
CA ARG A 97 25.88 10.35 -2.56
C ARG A 97 26.80 11.40 -1.91
N LYS A 98 26.54 11.74 -0.66
CA LYS A 98 27.50 12.52 0.14
C LYS A 98 28.72 11.64 0.46
N PRO A 99 29.94 12.17 0.40
CA PRO A 99 31.13 11.42 0.82
C PRO A 99 30.99 11.03 2.30
N PRO A 100 31.39 9.79 2.66
CA PRO A 100 31.17 9.28 4.00
C PRO A 100 31.96 10.07 5.03
N LYS A 101 31.33 10.36 6.18
CA LYS A 101 32.00 11.08 7.28
C LYS A 101 33.06 10.19 7.95
N PRO A 102 34.09 10.75 8.59
CA PRO A 102 35.10 9.97 9.33
C PRO A 102 34.53 8.98 10.36
N GLY A 103 33.42 9.33 11.03
CA GLY A 103 32.70 8.41 11.93
C GLY A 103 32.04 7.23 11.20
N GLU A 104 31.61 7.42 9.95
CA GLU A 104 31.07 6.33 9.12
C GLU A 104 32.19 5.41 8.61
N LEU A 105 33.41 5.92 8.43
CA LEU A 105 34.59 5.12 8.10
C LEU A 105 35.04 4.26 9.29
N LEU A 106 34.95 4.79 10.52
CA LEU A 106 35.15 4.00 11.75
C LEU A 106 34.07 2.93 11.93
N ALA A 107 32.80 3.28 11.67
CA ALA A 107 31.71 2.32 11.65
C ALA A 107 31.83 1.30 10.50
N LYS A 108 32.50 1.62 9.39
CA LYS A 108 32.84 0.65 8.33
C LYS A 108 33.93 -0.32 8.80
N ARG A 109 34.98 0.18 9.46
CA ARG A 109 36.06 -0.66 10.01
C ARG A 109 35.57 -1.62 11.11
N ALA A 110 34.66 -1.16 11.97
CA ALA A 110 33.96 -2.03 12.92
C ALA A 110 32.94 -2.97 12.24
N ARG A 111 32.47 -2.61 11.04
CA ARG A 111 31.63 -3.49 10.21
C ARG A 111 32.43 -4.59 9.53
N ASP A 112 33.70 -4.38 9.19
CA ASP A 112 34.53 -5.34 8.45
C ASP A 112 35.16 -6.45 9.33
N GLU A 113 34.82 -6.52 10.62
CA GLU A 113 35.20 -7.60 11.53
C GLU A 113 34.55 -8.94 11.11
N PRO A 114 35.33 -9.95 10.66
CA PRO A 114 34.79 -11.22 10.14
C PRO A 114 33.92 -11.97 11.15
N GLY A 115 34.21 -11.86 12.45
CA GLY A 115 33.47 -12.52 13.52
C GLY A 115 32.05 -11.98 13.71
N TYR A 116 31.82 -10.69 13.44
CA TYR A 116 30.51 -10.04 13.60
C TYR A 116 29.69 -10.02 12.32
N ASN A 117 30.31 -10.27 11.16
CA ASN A 117 29.63 -10.27 9.87
C ASN A 117 28.57 -11.37 9.75
N ARG A 118 28.84 -12.56 10.28
CA ARG A 118 27.86 -13.66 10.28
C ARG A 118 26.65 -13.34 11.15
N LEU A 119 26.89 -12.84 12.36
CA LEU A 119 25.81 -12.46 13.29
C LEU A 119 24.97 -11.31 12.74
N ARG A 120 25.61 -10.31 12.12
CA ARG A 120 24.91 -9.19 11.47
C ARG A 120 24.09 -9.65 10.27
N GLY A 121 24.67 -10.49 9.41
CA GLY A 121 23.95 -11.06 8.26
C GLY A 121 22.72 -11.86 8.69
N LEU A 122 22.82 -12.63 9.77
CA LEU A 122 21.68 -13.34 10.36
C LEU A 122 20.63 -12.37 10.94
N SER A 123 21.05 -11.30 11.63
CA SER A 123 20.15 -10.28 12.17
C SER A 123 19.38 -9.54 11.07
N GLN A 124 20.07 -9.09 10.03
CA GLN A 124 19.46 -8.39 8.89
C GLN A 124 18.52 -9.30 8.11
N ALA A 125 18.91 -10.55 7.87
CA ALA A 125 18.04 -11.54 7.26
C ALA A 125 16.79 -11.82 8.13
N GLY A 126 16.93 -11.80 9.46
CA GLY A 126 15.82 -11.94 10.41
C GLY A 126 14.83 -10.78 10.33
N GLU A 127 15.32 -9.53 10.37
CA GLU A 127 14.49 -8.32 10.23
C GLU A 127 13.75 -8.30 8.88
N GLU A 128 14.44 -8.63 7.79
CA GLU A 128 13.82 -8.66 6.47
C GLU A 128 12.75 -9.76 6.32
N LEU A 129 13.00 -10.94 6.89
CA LEU A 129 12.05 -12.03 6.92
C LEU A 129 10.81 -11.66 7.75
N GLN A 130 11.02 -10.93 8.83
CA GLN A 130 9.97 -10.44 9.70
C GLN A 130 9.09 -9.39 9.01
N ASP A 131 9.68 -8.37 8.40
CA ASP A 131 8.96 -7.39 7.58
C ASP A 131 8.13 -8.09 6.50
N PHE A 132 8.74 -9.05 5.82
CA PHE A 132 8.04 -9.86 4.84
C PHE A 132 6.85 -10.63 5.44
N ALA A 133 7.04 -11.29 6.58
CA ALA A 133 6.00 -12.06 7.25
C ALA A 133 4.84 -11.18 7.77
N HIS A 134 5.11 -9.94 8.15
CA HIS A 134 4.10 -8.92 8.46
C HIS A 134 3.36 -8.38 7.21
N GLY A 135 3.64 -8.94 6.03
CA GLY A 135 3.04 -8.51 4.77
C GLY A 135 3.58 -7.16 4.29
N VAL A 136 4.77 -6.73 4.74
CA VAL A 136 5.50 -5.60 4.13
C VAL A 136 6.13 -6.02 2.78
N SER A 137 5.86 -7.25 2.34
CA SER A 137 6.13 -7.75 0.99
C SER A 137 5.64 -6.79 -0.10
N THR A 138 6.44 -6.65 -1.17
CA THR A 138 6.06 -5.96 -2.40
C THR A 138 4.94 -6.65 -3.17
N LEU A 139 4.65 -7.91 -2.85
CA LEU A 139 3.55 -8.67 -3.46
C LEU A 139 2.25 -8.40 -2.73
N LYS A 140 1.51 -7.43 -3.26
CA LYS A 140 0.17 -7.08 -2.82
C LYS A 140 -0.78 -7.06 -4.00
N LEU A 141 -2.01 -7.50 -3.76
CA LEU A 141 -3.12 -7.24 -4.67
C LEU A 141 -3.57 -5.80 -4.43
N THR A 142 -3.74 -5.00 -5.48
CA THR A 142 -4.18 -3.61 -5.33
C THR A 142 -5.32 -3.32 -6.27
N VAL A 143 -6.48 -2.96 -5.71
CA VAL A 143 -7.63 -2.48 -6.46
C VAL A 143 -7.71 -0.98 -6.25
N THR A 144 -7.80 -0.21 -7.33
CA THR A 144 -8.00 1.25 -7.23
C THR A 144 -9.42 1.60 -7.59
N LEU A 145 -10.10 2.32 -6.70
CA LEU A 145 -11.49 2.73 -6.84
C LEU A 145 -11.62 4.25 -6.72
N GLU A 146 -12.54 4.82 -7.47
CA GLU A 146 -13.05 6.16 -7.28
C GLU A 146 -14.42 6.08 -6.62
N LEU A 147 -14.60 6.85 -5.56
CA LEU A 147 -15.82 6.89 -4.75
C LEU A 147 -16.41 8.29 -4.84
N LEU A 148 -17.71 8.36 -5.15
CA LEU A 148 -18.49 9.57 -5.08
C LEU A 148 -19.47 9.45 -3.92
N GLN A 149 -19.28 10.27 -2.89
CA GLN A 149 -20.22 10.39 -1.78
C GLN A 149 -21.02 11.67 -1.93
N GLY A 150 -22.34 11.60 -1.75
CA GLY A 150 -23.20 12.77 -1.78
C GLY A 150 -23.02 13.68 -0.56
N PRO A 151 -23.61 14.87 -0.57
CA PRO A 151 -23.57 15.80 0.57
C PRO A 151 -24.29 15.24 1.82
N ASP A 152 -25.15 14.24 1.64
CA ASP A 152 -25.81 13.49 2.71
C ASP A 152 -24.95 12.38 3.31
N GLY A 153 -23.73 12.17 2.80
CA GLY A 153 -22.82 11.11 3.24
C GLY A 153 -23.10 9.74 2.64
N LEU A 154 -24.12 9.61 1.78
CA LEU A 154 -24.42 8.35 1.10
C LEU A 154 -23.48 8.14 -0.09
N LEU A 155 -22.97 6.93 -0.23
CA LEU A 155 -22.21 6.51 -1.42
C LEU A 155 -23.13 6.47 -2.64
N ARG A 156 -22.82 7.28 -3.66
CA ARG A 156 -23.57 7.39 -4.91
C ARG A 156 -22.99 6.50 -6.00
N GLU A 157 -21.67 6.51 -6.13
CA GLU A 157 -20.97 5.81 -7.19
C GLU A 157 -19.68 5.16 -6.67
N VAL A 158 -19.41 3.96 -7.19
CA VAL A 158 -18.14 3.25 -7.04
C VAL A 158 -17.64 2.89 -8.43
N LYS A 159 -16.53 3.50 -8.83
CA LYS A 159 -15.94 3.29 -10.15
C LYS A 159 -14.59 2.59 -10.01
N LEU A 160 -14.45 1.46 -10.69
CA LEU A 160 -13.21 0.71 -10.74
C LEU A 160 -12.22 1.40 -11.69
N ILE A 161 -11.11 1.93 -11.15
CA ILE A 161 -10.03 2.54 -11.93
C ILE A 161 -9.02 1.48 -12.36
N SER A 162 -8.63 0.59 -11.45
CA SER A 162 -7.61 -0.43 -11.72
C SER A 162 -7.88 -1.71 -10.95
N ARG A 163 -7.62 -2.85 -11.61
CA ARG A 163 -7.80 -4.21 -11.10
C ARG A 163 -6.49 -4.73 -10.51
N SER A 164 -6.61 -5.62 -9.53
CA SER A 164 -5.46 -6.25 -8.90
C SER A 164 -4.81 -7.36 -9.73
N GLY A 165 -5.51 -7.82 -10.77
CA GLY A 165 -5.13 -9.01 -11.54
C GLY A 165 -5.68 -10.32 -10.95
N ASN A 166 -6.26 -10.28 -9.74
CA ASN A 166 -7.00 -11.39 -9.15
C ASN A 166 -8.50 -11.05 -9.14
N ARG A 167 -9.28 -11.73 -9.99
CA ARG A 167 -10.72 -11.46 -10.14
C ARG A 167 -11.51 -11.70 -8.85
N ALA A 168 -11.18 -12.74 -8.09
CA ALA A 168 -11.88 -13.03 -6.84
C ALA A 168 -11.66 -11.92 -5.80
N TYR A 169 -10.45 -11.36 -5.76
CA TYR A 169 -10.15 -10.21 -4.91
C TYR A 169 -10.86 -8.93 -5.40
N ASP A 170 -10.83 -8.65 -6.71
CA ASP A 170 -11.53 -7.50 -7.29
C ASP A 170 -13.04 -7.54 -6.96
N ASP A 171 -13.67 -8.69 -7.15
CA ASP A 171 -15.10 -8.90 -6.89
C ASP A 171 -15.42 -8.76 -5.39
N TYR A 172 -14.56 -9.30 -4.50
CA TYR A 172 -14.69 -9.13 -3.06
C TYR A 172 -14.65 -7.67 -2.63
N VAL A 173 -13.67 -6.89 -3.13
CA VAL A 173 -13.54 -5.47 -2.79
C VAL A 173 -14.76 -4.69 -3.28
N LEU A 174 -15.22 -4.94 -4.52
CA LEU A 174 -16.40 -4.25 -5.07
C LEU A 174 -17.70 -4.57 -4.31
N GLN A 175 -17.81 -5.76 -3.71
CA GLN A 175 -18.94 -6.13 -2.87
C GLN A 175 -18.85 -5.55 -1.45
N ALA A 176 -17.64 -5.39 -0.92
CA ALA A 176 -17.42 -4.89 0.43
C ALA A 176 -17.57 -3.36 0.56
N VAL A 177 -17.21 -2.59 -0.47
CA VAL A 177 -17.17 -1.12 -0.41
C VAL A 177 -18.56 -0.47 -0.22
N PRO A 178 -19.62 -0.84 -0.96
CA PRO A 178 -20.94 -0.24 -0.78
C PRO A 178 -21.51 -0.38 0.64
N PRO A 179 -21.55 -1.56 1.27
CA PRO A 179 -22.04 -1.68 2.64
C PRO A 179 -21.14 -0.99 3.67
N ALA A 180 -19.82 -0.89 3.43
CA ALA A 180 -18.90 -0.19 4.33
C ALA A 180 -19.26 1.30 4.47
N LEU A 181 -19.63 1.93 3.35
CA LEU A 181 -19.90 3.37 3.25
C LEU A 181 -21.39 3.70 3.16
N GLY A 182 -22.27 2.73 3.32
CA GLY A 182 -23.73 2.95 3.31
C GLY A 182 -24.25 3.75 4.51
N LYS A 183 -23.43 3.93 5.55
CA LYS A 183 -23.74 4.72 6.76
C LYS A 183 -22.59 5.67 7.14
N SER A 184 -21.88 6.23 6.16
CA SER A 184 -20.86 7.25 6.44
C SER A 184 -21.50 8.57 6.88
N ALA A 185 -20.78 9.32 7.70
CA ALA A 185 -21.18 10.69 8.02
C ALA A 185 -21.15 11.56 6.74
N PRO A 186 -21.98 12.62 6.70
CA PRO A 186 -21.87 13.66 5.68
C PRO A 186 -20.44 14.21 5.58
N PRO A 187 -19.94 14.52 4.37
CA PRO A 187 -18.66 15.19 4.20
C PRO A 187 -18.68 16.55 4.93
N PRO A 188 -17.70 16.84 5.81
CA PRO A 188 -17.62 18.12 6.49
C PRO A 188 -17.42 19.27 5.49
N PRO A 189 -18.05 20.44 5.66
CA PRO A 189 -17.96 21.53 4.70
C PRO A 189 -16.55 22.14 4.60
N ASP A 190 -15.72 21.93 5.61
CA ASP A 190 -14.31 22.32 5.67
C ASP A 190 -13.34 21.24 5.14
N ALA A 191 -13.84 20.04 4.84
CA ALA A 191 -13.05 19.02 4.17
C ALA A 191 -12.75 19.48 2.75
N MET A 192 -11.45 19.57 2.41
CA MET A 192 -11.05 19.97 1.07
C MET A 192 -11.51 18.95 0.04
N GLY A 193 -12.08 19.43 -1.08
CA GLY A 193 -12.65 18.60 -2.15
C GLY A 193 -14.16 18.34 -2.03
N VAL A 194 -14.83 18.96 -1.06
CA VAL A 194 -16.29 18.98 -1.02
C VAL A 194 -16.83 20.00 -2.03
N HIS A 195 -17.65 19.49 -2.93
CA HIS A 195 -18.42 20.23 -3.92
C HIS A 195 -19.91 20.14 -3.61
N THR A 196 -20.74 20.86 -4.36
CA THR A 196 -22.20 20.88 -4.15
C THR A 196 -22.85 19.51 -4.37
N ASP A 197 -22.26 18.68 -5.20
CA ASP A 197 -22.65 17.29 -5.49
C ASP A 197 -22.07 16.28 -4.50
N GLY A 198 -21.19 16.71 -3.59
CA GLY A 198 -20.57 15.90 -2.55
C GLY A 198 -19.06 15.84 -2.67
N ILE A 199 -18.45 14.70 -2.38
CA ILE A 199 -16.99 14.53 -2.36
C ILE A 199 -16.54 13.36 -3.23
N ARG A 200 -15.51 13.60 -4.04
CA ARG A 200 -14.89 12.58 -4.88
C ARG A 200 -13.52 12.21 -4.33
N SER A 201 -13.31 10.93 -4.06
CA SER A 201 -12.05 10.42 -3.52
C SER A 201 -11.59 9.15 -4.23
N VAL A 202 -10.28 8.98 -4.33
CA VAL A 202 -9.66 7.80 -4.94
C VAL A 202 -8.94 7.01 -3.87
N TRP A 203 -9.20 5.70 -3.84
CA TRP A 203 -8.69 4.78 -2.83
C TRP A 203 -7.99 3.59 -3.50
N ALA A 204 -6.87 3.18 -2.91
CA ALA A 204 -6.27 1.88 -3.15
C ALA A 204 -6.66 0.94 -2.01
N VAL A 205 -7.28 -0.19 -2.35
CA VAL A 205 -7.49 -1.30 -1.42
C VAL A 205 -6.38 -2.31 -1.68
N GLU A 206 -5.49 -2.45 -0.70
CA GLU A 206 -4.31 -3.28 -0.76
C GLU A 206 -4.53 -4.56 0.06
N GLY A 207 -4.40 -5.71 -0.59
CA GLY A 207 -4.56 -7.02 -0.02
C GLY A 207 -3.25 -7.77 0.03
N ARG A 208 -2.93 -8.37 1.17
CA ARG A 208 -1.66 -9.06 1.38
C ARG A 208 -1.83 -10.29 2.26
N VAL A 209 -0.97 -11.28 2.01
CA VAL A 209 -0.87 -12.45 2.88
C VAL A 209 0.08 -12.11 4.02
N VAL A 210 -0.36 -12.39 5.24
CA VAL A 210 0.40 -12.21 6.46
C VAL A 210 0.61 -13.57 7.08
N TYR A 211 1.83 -13.80 7.56
CA TYR A 211 2.30 -15.06 8.10
C TYR A 211 2.72 -14.92 9.56
N VAL A 212 2.23 -13.90 10.26
CA VAL A 212 2.53 -13.70 11.68
C VAL A 212 1.35 -14.09 12.55
N ARG A 213 1.65 -14.71 13.68
CA ARG A 213 0.67 -15.12 14.68
C ARG A 213 1.13 -14.73 16.07
N LYS A 214 0.20 -14.38 16.94
CA LYS A 214 0.51 -14.09 18.34
C LYS A 214 0.86 -15.38 19.08
N VAL A 215 1.91 -15.36 19.89
CA VAL A 215 2.29 -16.51 20.72
C VAL A 215 1.17 -16.90 21.68
N SER A 216 0.40 -15.93 22.18
CA SER A 216 -0.76 -16.14 23.05
C SER A 216 -1.88 -16.97 22.40
N GLU A 217 -1.95 -16.99 21.06
CA GLU A 217 -2.97 -17.72 20.31
C GLU A 217 -2.55 -19.18 20.00
N MET A 218 -1.29 -19.55 20.26
CA MET A 218 -0.78 -20.89 19.97
C MET A 218 -1.32 -21.94 20.95
N LYS A 219 -1.69 -23.11 20.44
CA LYS A 219 -2.28 -24.20 21.22
C LYS A 219 -1.20 -25.19 21.65
N LYS A 220 -1.20 -25.62 22.92
CA LYS A 220 -0.21 -26.59 23.44
C LYS A 220 -0.16 -27.88 22.59
N GLY A 221 1.05 -28.38 22.31
CA GLY A 221 1.27 -29.62 21.56
C GLY A 221 2.11 -29.42 20.29
N SER A 222 1.50 -29.56 19.11
CA SER A 222 2.17 -29.40 17.81
C SER A 222 2.83 -28.03 17.62
N ASP A 223 2.31 -26.99 18.26
CA ASP A 223 2.89 -25.65 18.23
C ASP A 223 4.18 -25.56 19.06
N ASN A 224 4.38 -26.40 20.09
CA ASN A 224 5.64 -26.42 20.86
C ASN A 224 6.80 -26.99 20.03
N ILE A 225 6.52 -28.01 19.21
CA ILE A 225 7.51 -28.58 18.29
C ILE A 225 7.89 -27.54 17.23
N TYR A 226 6.89 -26.81 16.72
CA TYR A 226 7.12 -25.73 15.76
C TYR A 226 7.93 -24.58 16.36
N LEU A 227 7.58 -24.12 17.57
CA LEU A 227 8.34 -23.12 18.31
C LEU A 227 9.78 -23.57 18.57
N ALA A 228 9.99 -24.82 18.98
CA ALA A 228 11.33 -25.39 19.19
C ALA A 228 12.15 -25.41 17.88
N ALA A 229 11.51 -25.78 16.76
CA ALA A 229 12.14 -25.75 15.44
C ALA A 229 12.51 -24.32 15.00
N LEU A 230 11.61 -23.34 15.20
CA LEU A 230 11.89 -21.92 14.92
C LEU A 230 13.03 -21.39 15.80
N THR A 231 13.07 -21.80 17.08
CA THR A 231 14.15 -21.45 18.02
C THR A 231 15.49 -21.97 17.51
N ALA A 232 15.54 -23.25 17.16
CA ALA A 232 16.76 -23.89 16.65
C ALA A 232 17.23 -23.27 15.33
N ALA A 233 16.30 -22.79 14.50
CA ALA A 233 16.60 -22.10 13.25
C ALA A 233 16.98 -20.62 13.44
N GLY A 234 16.94 -20.07 14.66
CA GLY A 234 17.18 -18.65 14.90
C GLY A 234 16.07 -17.73 14.35
N LEU A 235 14.89 -18.30 14.09
CA LEU A 235 13.73 -17.62 13.50
C LEU A 235 12.70 -17.18 14.55
N LEU A 236 13.02 -17.30 15.85
CA LEU A 236 12.32 -16.59 16.93
C LEU A 236 12.63 -15.09 16.95
N ALA A 237 12.80 -14.47 15.77
CA ALA A 237 12.76 -13.03 15.62
C ALA A 237 11.30 -12.59 15.79
N GLY A 238 10.82 -12.65 17.03
CA GLY A 238 9.48 -12.21 17.36
C GLY A 238 9.52 -10.75 17.74
N ASN A 239 8.76 -9.93 17.01
CA ASN A 239 8.62 -8.52 17.37
C ASN A 239 7.84 -8.53 18.68
N PHE A 240 8.45 -7.93 19.69
CA PHE A 240 7.78 -7.58 20.92
C PHE A 240 7.12 -6.23 20.68
N ASP A 241 5.80 -6.20 20.68
CA ASP A 241 5.11 -4.94 20.74
C ASP A 241 5.25 -4.38 22.16
N GLU A 242 6.10 -3.38 22.33
CA GLU A 242 6.36 -2.73 23.63
C GLU A 242 5.11 -2.10 24.26
N THR A 243 4.09 -1.80 23.44
CA THR A 243 2.85 -1.17 23.93
C THR A 243 1.81 -2.18 24.39
N THR A 244 1.75 -3.36 23.77
CA THR A 244 0.77 -4.41 24.12
C THR A 244 1.38 -5.58 24.89
N GLY A 245 2.71 -5.69 24.91
CA GLY A 245 3.44 -6.82 25.49
C GLY A 245 3.35 -8.11 24.68
N GLU A 246 2.83 -8.06 23.45
CA GLU A 246 2.60 -9.24 22.63
C GLU A 246 3.84 -9.62 21.83
N VAL A 247 4.11 -10.93 21.78
CA VAL A 247 5.15 -11.52 20.93
C VAL A 247 4.50 -12.12 19.70
N TYR A 248 4.94 -11.68 18.53
CA TYR A 248 4.54 -12.22 17.24
C TYR A 248 5.56 -13.22 16.75
N ILE A 249 5.13 -14.30 16.10
CA ILE A 249 6.02 -15.28 15.46
C ILE A 249 5.60 -15.52 14.02
N ILE A 250 6.54 -15.93 13.19
CA ILE A 250 6.27 -16.34 11.81
C ILE A 250 5.65 -17.75 11.84
N ASP A 251 4.41 -17.89 11.42
CA ASP A 251 3.70 -19.17 11.25
C ASP A 251 3.19 -19.32 9.80
N VAL A 252 4.02 -19.94 8.96
CA VAL A 252 3.68 -20.19 7.55
C VAL A 252 2.53 -21.19 7.37
N ARG A 253 2.14 -21.91 8.42
CA ARG A 253 1.06 -22.92 8.38
C ARG A 253 -0.32 -22.29 8.51
N ASN A 254 -0.40 -21.10 9.08
CA ASN A 254 -1.65 -20.36 9.31
C ASN A 254 -1.56 -18.97 8.68
N PRO A 255 -1.50 -18.87 7.33
CA PRO A 255 -1.57 -17.57 6.69
C PRO A 255 -2.96 -16.96 6.88
N HIS A 256 -3.00 -15.66 7.15
CA HIS A 256 -4.22 -14.87 7.05
C HIS A 256 -4.05 -13.76 6.02
N PHE A 257 -5.16 -13.24 5.54
CA PHE A 257 -5.17 -12.16 4.57
C PHE A 257 -5.52 -10.86 5.29
N GLU A 258 -4.84 -9.78 4.98
CA GLU A 258 -5.15 -8.45 5.50
C GLU A 258 -5.46 -7.50 4.35
N CYS A 259 -6.54 -6.74 4.51
CA CYS A 259 -6.87 -5.62 3.64
C CYS A 259 -6.54 -4.31 4.34
N ARG A 260 -5.88 -3.40 3.63
CA ARG A 260 -5.64 -2.02 4.06
C ARG A 260 -6.14 -1.06 3.01
N SER A 261 -6.75 0.04 3.43
CA SER A 261 -7.26 1.05 2.51
C SER A 261 -6.39 2.29 2.58
N ARG A 262 -5.89 2.75 1.43
CA ARG A 262 -5.05 3.94 1.33
C ARG A 262 -5.73 4.97 0.45
N LEU A 263 -5.95 6.15 0.99
CA LEU A 263 -6.40 7.29 0.21
C LEU A 263 -5.28 7.69 -0.76
N LEU A 264 -5.62 7.92 -2.02
CA LEU A 264 -4.68 8.34 -3.06
C LEU A 264 -4.89 9.79 -3.47
N ARG A 265 -6.16 10.20 -3.59
CA ARG A 265 -6.53 11.53 -4.10
C ARG A 265 -7.85 11.98 -3.53
N VAL A 266 -7.99 13.29 -3.38
CA VAL A 266 -9.25 13.97 -3.08
C VAL A 266 -9.36 15.16 -4.02
N TYR A 267 -10.41 15.16 -4.85
CA TYR A 267 -10.66 16.23 -5.81
C TYR A 267 -11.44 17.34 -5.17
#